data_AF-A0AAD5UR33-F1
#
_entry.id   AF-A0AAD5UR33-F1
#
_cell.length_a   1.000
_cell.length_b   1.000
_cell.length_c   1.000
_cell.angle_alpha   90.00
_cell.angle_beta   90.00
_cell.angle_gamma   90.00
#
_symmetry.space_group_name_H-M   'P 1'
#
loop_
_entity.id
_entity.type
_entity.pdbx_description
1 polymer ?
#
loop_
_entity_poly.entity_id
_entity_poly.type
_entity_poly.pdbx_seq_one_letter_code
_entity_poly.pdbx_strand_id
1 'polypeptide(L)'
;MAPQRHQPQSSQALPRLPYSLSAPGLTQVPGGFVPAPRNTKTFDRNELVLALNHLSSLIAPTFQGQKVTLFAHGGAVMVLHLGLGARQTTRDVNVCLREFNKEWSFKGVENAENKLRWCIYQTARQRRLGADWMNSGSDAAIPWVIKYVIVFLFAVVTETDLGFEPSAELRPGSLLLPAG
;
A
#
# COMPACT_ATOMS: atom_id res chain seq x y z
N MET A 1 28.14 26.75 41.75
CA MET A 1 27.95 25.53 40.93
C MET A 1 26.45 25.32 40.77
N ALA A 2 25.90 25.58 39.57
CA ALA A 2 24.48 25.43 39.27
C ALA A 2 24.26 24.22 38.35
N PRO A 3 23.19 23.43 38.53
CA PRO A 3 23.00 22.20 37.78
C PRO A 3 22.49 22.47 36.36
N GLN A 4 23.14 21.87 35.36
CA GLN A 4 22.68 21.87 33.97
C GLN A 4 21.37 21.07 33.85
N ARG A 5 20.33 21.71 33.33
CA ARG A 5 19.09 21.04 32.91
C ARG A 5 19.32 20.36 31.56
N HIS A 6 19.07 19.05 31.51
CA HIS A 6 19.00 18.30 30.26
C HIS A 6 17.81 18.76 29.41
N GLN A 7 18.09 19.16 28.17
CA GLN A 7 17.09 19.40 27.12
C GLN A 7 16.54 18.05 26.62
N PRO A 8 15.22 17.90 26.43
CA PRO A 8 14.64 16.72 25.81
C PRO A 8 14.98 16.68 24.30
N GLN A 9 15.40 15.50 23.85
CA GLN A 9 15.66 15.20 22.44
C GLN A 9 14.41 15.45 21.60
N SER A 10 14.61 16.21 20.53
CA SER A 10 13.63 16.56 19.52
C SER A 10 13.03 15.32 18.84
N SER A 11 11.73 15.11 19.04
CA SER A 11 10.92 14.28 18.15
C SER A 11 11.12 14.73 16.71
N GLN A 12 11.63 13.85 15.85
CA GLN A 12 11.72 14.10 14.42
C GLN A 12 10.31 14.31 13.86
N ALA A 13 9.94 15.57 13.66
CA ALA A 13 8.71 15.93 12.98
C ALA A 13 8.75 15.39 11.56
N LEU A 14 7.72 14.64 11.16
CA LEU A 14 7.50 14.31 9.76
C LEU A 14 7.59 15.60 8.93
N PRO A 15 8.27 15.60 7.76
CA PRO A 15 8.33 16.77 6.91
C PRO A 15 6.90 17.25 6.65
N ARG A 16 6.64 18.52 7.02
CA ARG A 16 5.35 19.17 6.73
C ARG A 16 5.10 19.01 5.24
N LEU A 17 4.13 18.17 4.90
CA LEU A 17 3.76 17.99 3.50
C LEU A 17 3.34 19.35 2.98
N PRO A 18 3.78 19.77 1.77
CA PRO A 18 3.36 21.04 1.17
C PRO A 18 1.86 21.07 0.83
N TYR A 19 1.10 20.05 1.23
CA TYR A 19 -0.31 19.89 0.97
C TYR A 19 -1.02 19.59 2.29
N SER A 20 -1.92 20.50 2.70
CA SER A 20 -3.05 20.12 3.54
C SER A 20 -3.80 19.02 2.78
N LEU A 21 -3.72 17.77 3.27
CA LEU A 21 -4.41 16.61 2.68
C LEU A 21 -5.92 16.70 3.00
N SER A 22 -6.57 17.74 2.49
CA SER A 22 -8.01 17.93 2.56
C SER A 22 -8.67 17.15 1.44
N ALA A 23 -9.29 16.01 1.78
CA ALA A 23 -10.06 15.13 0.90
C ALA A 23 -9.29 14.49 -0.29
N PRO A 24 -9.57 13.23 -0.64
CA PRO A 24 -9.03 12.63 -1.86
C PRO A 24 -9.56 13.39 -3.08
N GLY A 25 -8.66 14.01 -3.84
CA GLY A 25 -8.99 14.62 -5.12
C GLY A 25 -8.94 16.14 -5.19
N LEU A 26 -8.52 16.87 -4.16
CA LEU A 26 -8.38 18.34 -4.22
C LEU A 26 -6.98 18.79 -3.79
N THR A 27 -6.31 19.54 -4.66
CA THR A 27 -5.08 20.28 -4.38
C THR A 27 -5.47 21.70 -3.97
N GLN A 28 -5.07 22.15 -2.78
CA GLN A 28 -5.22 23.56 -2.42
C GLN A 28 -4.24 24.42 -3.24
N VAL A 29 -4.77 25.43 -3.92
CA VAL A 29 -4.00 26.52 -4.54
C VAL A 29 -4.52 27.87 -4.02
N PRO A 30 -3.69 28.93 -4.00
CA PRO A 30 -4.17 30.26 -3.68
C PRO A 30 -5.32 30.65 -4.63
N GLY A 31 -6.55 30.74 -4.11
CA GLY A 31 -7.76 31.04 -4.88
C GLY A 31 -8.72 29.87 -5.12
N GLY A 32 -8.46 28.65 -4.63
CA GLY A 32 -9.45 27.56 -4.70
C GLY A 32 -8.90 26.15 -4.55
N PHE A 33 -9.75 25.16 -4.83
CA PHE A 33 -9.37 23.75 -4.90
C PHE A 33 -9.28 23.31 -6.35
N VAL A 34 -8.10 22.91 -6.81
CA VAL A 34 -7.91 22.30 -8.14
C VAL A 34 -7.99 20.79 -7.98
N PRO A 35 -8.79 20.08 -8.81
CA PRO A 35 -8.83 18.62 -8.76
C PRO A 35 -7.41 18.04 -8.87
N ALA A 36 -7.08 17.09 -8.01
CA ALA A 36 -5.80 16.42 -8.08
C ALA A 36 -5.61 15.81 -9.49
N PRO A 37 -4.39 15.83 -10.07
CA PRO A 37 -4.17 15.34 -11.42
C PRO A 37 -4.66 13.90 -11.57
N ARG A 38 -5.58 13.67 -12.51
CA ARG A 38 -6.12 12.34 -12.78
C ARG A 38 -5.08 11.40 -13.35
N ASN A 39 -5.13 10.14 -12.96
CA ASN A 39 -4.25 9.10 -13.45
C ASN A 39 -4.70 8.70 -14.85
N THR A 40 -3.90 9.08 -15.83
CA THR A 40 -4.10 8.71 -17.23
C THR A 40 -3.43 7.38 -17.56
N LYS A 41 -2.51 6.90 -16.72
CA LYS A 41 -1.85 5.62 -16.90
C LYS A 41 -2.79 4.48 -16.56
N THR A 42 -2.83 3.49 -17.45
CA THR A 42 -3.58 2.26 -17.22
C THR A 42 -2.61 1.19 -16.70
N PHE A 43 -3.04 0.44 -15.69
CA PHE A 43 -2.35 -0.70 -15.13
C PHE A 43 -2.87 -1.99 -15.76
N ASP A 44 -1.97 -2.78 -16.32
CA ASP A 44 -2.18 -4.23 -16.40
C ASP A 44 -1.80 -4.89 -15.07
N ARG A 45 -1.85 -6.23 -15.02
CA ARG A 45 -1.49 -6.99 -13.82
C ARG A 45 -0.06 -6.73 -13.36
N ASN A 46 0.90 -6.65 -14.28
CA ASN A 46 2.31 -6.50 -13.94
C ASN A 46 2.59 -5.09 -13.39
N GLU A 47 2.09 -4.06 -14.06
CA GLU A 47 2.21 -2.67 -13.62
C GLU A 47 1.55 -2.46 -12.25
N LEU A 48 0.40 -3.08 -12.02
CA LEU A 48 -0.31 -3.02 -10.74
C LEU A 48 0.48 -3.70 -9.62
N VAL A 49 0.99 -4.91 -9.84
CA VAL A 49 1.85 -5.62 -8.86
C VAL A 49 3.09 -4.81 -8.56
N LEU A 50 3.75 -4.26 -9.59
CA LEU A 50 4.90 -3.42 -9.39
C LEU A 50 4.54 -2.19 -8.54
N ALA A 51 3.44 -1.49 -8.82
CA ALA A 51 3.03 -0.31 -8.04
C ALA A 51 2.76 -0.65 -6.57
N LEU A 52 2.08 -1.76 -6.32
CA LEU A 52 1.78 -2.26 -4.97
C LEU A 52 3.04 -2.71 -4.22
N ASN A 53 4.02 -3.33 -4.89
CA ASN A 53 5.31 -3.68 -4.29
C ASN A 53 6.08 -2.43 -3.86
N HIS A 54 6.07 -1.38 -4.69
CA HIS A 54 6.71 -0.13 -4.30
C HIS A 54 5.98 0.54 -3.13
N LEU A 55 4.65 0.54 -3.13
CA LEU A 55 3.87 1.00 -1.98
C LEU A 55 4.22 0.23 -0.70
N SER A 56 4.32 -1.11 -0.79
CA SER A 56 4.74 -1.97 0.32
C SER A 56 6.07 -1.54 0.93
N SER A 57 7.06 -1.25 0.08
CA SER A 57 8.40 -0.85 0.51
C SER A 57 8.42 0.47 1.28
N LEU A 58 7.43 1.34 1.07
CA LEU A 58 7.26 2.60 1.79
C LEU A 58 6.43 2.42 3.06
N ILE A 59 5.40 1.57 3.01
CA ILE A 59 4.52 1.28 4.15
C ILE A 59 5.33 0.65 5.30
N ALA A 60 6.15 -0.36 4.99
CA ALA A 60 6.93 -1.09 5.99
C ALA A 60 7.71 -0.17 6.95
N PRO A 61 8.61 0.73 6.50
CA PRO A 61 9.32 1.64 7.41
C PRO A 61 8.40 2.70 8.02
N THR A 62 7.37 3.16 7.32
CA THR A 62 6.45 4.22 7.80
C THR A 62 5.63 3.76 9.01
N PHE A 63 5.28 2.47 9.06
CA PHE A 63 4.51 1.85 10.13
C PHE A 63 5.36 0.97 11.04
N GLN A 64 6.68 1.23 11.11
CA GLN A 64 7.61 0.55 12.03
C GLN A 64 7.58 -0.98 11.90
N GLY A 65 7.39 -1.46 10.68
CA GLY A 65 7.31 -2.87 10.34
C GLY A 65 6.03 -3.59 10.75
N GLN A 66 5.08 -2.88 11.37
CA GLN A 66 3.78 -3.46 11.67
C GLN A 66 3.01 -3.76 10.38
N LYS A 67 2.28 -4.88 10.42
CA LYS A 67 1.41 -5.29 9.33
C LYS A 67 0.31 -4.25 9.08
N VAL A 68 0.21 -3.77 7.85
CA VAL A 68 -0.88 -2.90 7.38
C VAL A 68 -1.82 -3.70 6.50
N THR A 69 -3.11 -3.66 6.84
CA THR A 69 -4.18 -4.30 6.07
C THR A 69 -4.94 -3.23 5.27
N LEU A 70 -4.95 -3.34 3.94
CA LEU A 70 -5.79 -2.51 3.07
C LEU A 70 -6.79 -3.38 2.33
N PHE A 71 -8.06 -2.99 2.38
CA PHE A 71 -9.13 -3.64 1.62
C PHE A 71 -9.32 -2.92 0.30
N ALA A 72 -8.96 -3.58 -0.79
CA ALA A 72 -9.15 -3.06 -2.14
C ALA A 72 -10.32 -3.74 -2.85
N HIS A 73 -10.96 -2.98 -3.74
CA HIS A 73 -12.12 -3.43 -4.50
C HIS A 73 -12.13 -2.85 -5.93
N GLY A 74 -13.15 -3.24 -6.71
CA GLY A 74 -13.37 -2.72 -8.06
C GLY A 74 -12.41 -3.27 -9.11
N GLY A 75 -11.99 -2.42 -10.05
CA GLY A 75 -11.21 -2.83 -11.23
C GLY A 75 -9.87 -3.49 -10.90
N ALA A 76 -9.16 -3.01 -9.87
CA ALA A 76 -7.90 -3.60 -9.42
C ALA A 76 -8.05 -5.07 -9.01
N VAL A 77 -9.17 -5.43 -8.37
CA VAL A 77 -9.44 -6.82 -7.98
C VAL A 77 -9.64 -7.72 -9.21
N MET A 78 -10.38 -7.22 -10.20
CA MET A 78 -10.61 -7.96 -11.46
C MET A 78 -9.31 -8.19 -12.25
N VAL A 79 -8.38 -7.23 -12.20
CA VAL A 79 -7.06 -7.33 -12.87
C VAL A 79 -6.13 -8.32 -12.16
N LEU A 80 -6.15 -8.36 -10.82
CA LEU A 80 -5.27 -9.22 -10.04
C LEU A 80 -5.77 -10.67 -9.90
N HIS A 81 -7.09 -10.86 -9.86
CA HIS A 81 -7.69 -12.17 -9.62
C HIS A 81 -7.80 -12.99 -10.90
N LEU A 82 -6.94 -14.01 -11.04
CA LEU A 82 -6.83 -14.86 -12.24
C LEU A 82 -8.16 -15.52 -12.64
N GLY A 83 -9.00 -15.89 -11.66
CA GLY A 83 -10.28 -16.56 -11.92
C GLY A 83 -11.46 -15.63 -12.24
N LEU A 84 -11.30 -14.30 -12.10
CA LEU A 84 -12.41 -13.38 -12.37
C LEU A 84 -12.44 -12.88 -13.80
N GLY A 85 -11.29 -12.90 -14.51
CA GLY A 85 -11.14 -12.80 -15.97
C GLY A 85 -11.79 -11.62 -16.71
N ALA A 86 -12.57 -10.80 -16.02
CA ALA A 86 -13.52 -9.86 -16.61
C ALA A 86 -12.85 -8.57 -17.05
N ARG A 87 -11.62 -8.30 -16.60
CA ARG A 87 -10.93 -7.04 -16.86
C ARG A 87 -9.42 -7.23 -16.88
N GLN A 88 -8.80 -6.84 -18.00
CA GLN A 88 -7.35 -6.95 -18.20
C GLN A 88 -6.58 -5.74 -17.63
N THR A 89 -7.25 -4.60 -17.52
CA THR A 89 -6.59 -3.35 -17.11
C THR A 89 -7.49 -2.44 -16.25
N THR A 90 -6.89 -1.65 -15.36
CA THR A 90 -7.57 -0.65 -14.51
C THR A 90 -6.79 0.66 -14.51
N ARG A 91 -7.41 1.79 -14.17
CA ARG A 91 -6.67 3.07 -14.00
C ARG A 91 -6.40 3.41 -12.54
N ASP A 92 -7.06 2.72 -11.63
CA ASP A 92 -7.00 3.04 -10.22
C ASP A 92 -7.19 1.79 -9.34
N VAL A 93 -6.83 1.97 -8.07
CA VAL A 93 -7.05 1.05 -6.97
C VAL A 93 -8.01 1.73 -6.00
N ASN A 94 -9.23 1.21 -5.91
CA ASN A 94 -10.20 1.69 -4.93
C ASN A 94 -9.96 0.98 -3.59
N VAL A 95 -9.78 1.74 -2.52
CA VAL A 95 -9.55 1.22 -1.17
C VAL A 95 -10.56 1.73 -0.16
N CYS A 96 -10.92 0.86 0.78
CA CYS A 96 -11.69 1.21 1.97
C CYS A 96 -10.72 1.71 3.06
N LEU A 97 -10.74 3.00 3.36
CA LEU A 97 -9.91 3.58 4.41
C LEU A 97 -10.59 3.57 5.78
N ARG A 98 -11.91 3.38 5.83
CA ARG A 98 -12.66 3.27 7.09
C ARG A 98 -12.09 2.19 8.02
N GLU A 99 -11.87 0.97 7.52
CA GLU A 99 -11.32 -0.12 8.34
C GLU A 99 -9.86 0.12 8.74
N PHE A 100 -9.06 0.66 7.82
CA PHE A 100 -7.68 1.06 8.13
C PHE A 100 -7.64 2.08 9.27
N ASN A 101 -8.45 3.14 9.19
CA ASN A 101 -8.49 4.17 10.22
C ASN A 101 -8.95 3.63 11.56
N LYS A 102 -9.94 2.73 11.56
CA LYS A 102 -10.43 2.05 12.78
C LYS A 102 -9.33 1.21 13.43
N GLU A 103 -8.61 0.40 12.65
CA GLU A 103 -7.49 -0.42 13.13
C GLU A 103 -6.40 0.43 13.77
N TRP A 104 -5.95 1.48 13.07
CA TRP A 104 -4.81 2.28 13.52
C TRP A 104 -5.15 3.28 14.62
N SER A 105 -6.41 3.74 14.67
CA SER A 105 -6.93 4.49 15.81
C SER A 105 -6.97 3.63 17.07
N PHE A 106 -7.40 2.36 16.96
CA PHE A 106 -7.37 1.42 18.09
C PHE A 106 -5.94 1.14 18.57
N LYS A 107 -4.96 1.11 17.66
CA LYS A 107 -3.53 1.00 17.98
C LYS A 107 -2.90 2.28 18.55
N GLY A 108 -3.66 3.37 18.70
CA GLY A 108 -3.17 4.64 19.24
C GLY A 108 -2.22 5.39 18.30
N VAL A 109 -2.20 5.07 17.00
CA VAL A 109 -1.33 5.74 16.04
C VAL A 109 -2.03 6.96 15.45
N GLU A 110 -1.57 8.13 15.87
CA GLU A 110 -2.01 9.39 15.31
C GLU A 110 -1.57 9.55 13.84
N ASN A 111 -2.39 10.26 13.05
CA ASN A 111 -2.10 10.60 11.66
C ASN A 111 -1.81 9.40 10.74
N ALA A 112 -2.31 8.20 11.08
CA ALA A 112 -2.09 6.99 10.27
C ALA A 112 -2.56 7.16 8.82
N GLU A 113 -3.71 7.80 8.60
CA GLU A 113 -4.20 8.10 7.25
C GLU A 113 -3.22 9.00 6.47
N ASN A 114 -2.71 10.05 7.10
CA ASN A 114 -1.76 10.97 6.47
C ASN A 114 -0.44 10.27 6.11
N LYS A 115 0.03 9.36 6.97
CA LYS A 115 1.18 8.50 6.70
C LYS A 115 0.94 7.59 5.49
N LEU A 116 -0.22 6.93 5.43
CA LEU A 116 -0.58 6.10 4.29
C LEU A 116 -0.70 6.91 2.99
N ARG A 117 -1.37 8.07 3.04
CA ARG A 117 -1.48 9.00 1.90
C ARG A 117 -0.12 9.46 1.42
N TRP A 118 0.83 9.69 2.32
CA TRP A 118 2.21 10.00 1.96
C TRP A 118 2.85 8.85 1.18
N CYS A 119 2.73 7.60 1.63
CA CYS A 119 3.24 6.43 0.90
C CYS A 119 2.61 6.36 -0.51
N ILE A 120 1.29 6.49 -0.62
CA ILE A 120 0.55 6.49 -1.90
C ILE A 120 1.07 7.58 -2.84
N TYR A 121 1.30 8.79 -2.32
CA TYR A 121 1.83 9.90 -3.08
C TYR A 121 3.27 9.67 -3.56
N GLN A 122 4.15 9.15 -2.70
CA GLN A 122 5.52 8.81 -3.11
C GLN A 122 5.53 7.70 -4.17
N THR A 123 4.64 6.71 -4.06
CA THR A 123 4.46 5.70 -5.12
C THR A 123 4.04 6.35 -6.43
N ALA A 124 3.08 7.28 -6.39
CA ALA A 124 2.64 8.00 -7.58
C ALA A 124 3.78 8.74 -8.26
N ARG A 125 4.60 9.47 -7.49
CA ARG A 125 5.76 10.20 -8.02
C ARG A 125 6.78 9.28 -8.68
N GLN A 126 7.19 8.22 -8.00
CA GLN A 126 8.20 7.28 -8.52
C GLN A 126 7.73 6.59 -9.79
N ARG A 127 6.43 6.30 -9.89
CA ARG A 127 5.82 5.55 -11.00
C ARG A 127 5.15 6.43 -12.05
N ARG A 128 5.27 7.76 -11.92
CA ARG A 128 4.67 8.76 -12.81
C ARG A 128 3.15 8.56 -12.98
N LEU A 129 2.47 8.35 -11.85
CA LEU A 129 1.02 8.15 -11.78
C LEU A 129 0.32 9.46 -11.38
N GLY A 130 -0.96 9.58 -11.74
CA GLY A 130 -1.83 10.60 -11.18
C GLY A 130 -2.06 10.40 -9.68
N ALA A 131 -2.45 11.46 -8.99
CA ALA A 131 -2.61 11.45 -7.53
C ALA A 131 -3.81 10.62 -7.05
N ASP A 132 -4.73 10.28 -7.94
CA ASP A 132 -5.93 9.46 -7.73
C ASP A 132 -5.74 7.99 -8.14
N TRP A 133 -4.50 7.55 -8.47
CA TRP A 133 -4.21 6.15 -8.83
C TRP A 133 -4.62 5.15 -7.74
N MET A 134 -4.65 5.60 -6.49
CA MET A 134 -5.19 4.87 -5.35
C MET A 134 -6.07 5.81 -4.56
N ASN A 135 -7.37 5.55 -4.54
CA ASN A 135 -8.35 6.48 -3.99
C ASN A 135 -9.38 5.75 -3.10
N SER A 136 -10.01 6.52 -2.21
CA SER A 136 -11.06 6.05 -1.31
C SER A 136 -12.40 6.70 -1.58
N GLY A 137 -12.56 7.37 -2.73
CA GLY A 137 -13.81 8.07 -3.07
C GLY A 137 -14.99 7.10 -3.15
N SER A 138 -14.72 5.85 -3.54
CA SER A 138 -15.70 4.78 -3.60
C SER A 138 -16.06 4.18 -2.23
N ASP A 139 -15.33 4.49 -1.15
CA ASP A 139 -15.57 3.95 0.20
C ASP A 139 -16.99 4.25 0.71
N ALA A 140 -17.53 5.43 0.37
CA ALA A 140 -18.90 5.84 0.70
C ALA A 140 -19.96 4.99 -0.02
N ALA A 141 -19.62 4.42 -1.18
CA ALA A 141 -20.51 3.60 -2.00
C ALA A 141 -20.39 2.10 -1.70
N ILE A 142 -19.59 1.71 -0.71
CA ILE A 142 -19.47 0.32 -0.25
C ILE A 142 -20.54 0.06 0.83
N PRO A 143 -21.71 -0.54 0.50
CA PRO A 143 -22.49 -1.26 1.50
C PRO A 143 -21.67 -2.46 1.97
N TRP A 144 -21.96 -2.98 3.17
CA TRP A 144 -21.31 -4.13 3.82
C TRP A 144 -21.23 -5.44 3.00
N VAL A 145 -21.68 -5.43 1.74
CA VAL A 145 -21.83 -6.56 0.83
C VAL A 145 -20.96 -6.34 -0.41
N ILE A 146 -19.64 -6.49 -0.29
CA ILE A 146 -18.76 -6.59 -1.47
C ILE A 146 -18.58 -8.07 -1.82
N LYS A 147 -18.79 -8.41 -3.11
CA LYS A 147 -18.60 -9.77 -3.66
C LYS A 147 -17.13 -10.17 -3.82
N TYR A 148 -16.21 -9.21 -4.05
CA TYR A 148 -14.78 -9.46 -4.22
C TYR A 148 -13.94 -8.36 -3.55
N VAL A 149 -13.21 -8.74 -2.51
CA VAL A 149 -12.25 -7.90 -1.81
C VAL A 149 -10.90 -8.57 -1.90
N ILE A 150 -9.87 -7.84 -2.30
CA ILE A 150 -8.49 -8.28 -2.09
C ILE A 150 -7.99 -7.59 -0.84
N VAL A 151 -7.50 -8.40 0.09
CA VAL A 151 -6.81 -7.93 1.28
C VAL A 151 -5.35 -7.83 0.92
N PHE A 152 -4.84 -6.60 0.82
CA PHE A 152 -3.41 -6.39 0.74
C PHE A 152 -2.83 -6.44 2.15
N LEU A 153 -1.94 -7.41 2.35
CA LEU A 153 -1.16 -7.54 3.57
C LEU A 153 0.23 -7.05 3.29
N PHE A 154 0.54 -5.86 3.79
CA PHE A 154 1.89 -5.33 3.75
C PHE A 154 2.55 -5.68 5.07
N ALA A 155 3.46 -6.66 5.03
CA ALA A 155 4.33 -7.01 6.14
C ALA A 155 5.77 -6.61 5.79
N VAL A 156 6.61 -6.37 6.80
CA VAL A 156 8.05 -6.51 6.61
C VAL A 156 8.30 -7.97 6.29
N VAL A 157 8.74 -8.25 5.06
CA VAL A 157 9.40 -9.53 4.77
C VAL A 157 10.73 -9.47 5.50
N THR A 158 10.78 -10.00 6.72
CA THR A 158 12.04 -10.56 7.21
C THR A 158 12.28 -11.83 6.38
N GLU A 159 13.54 -12.13 6.05
CA GLU A 159 13.97 -13.18 5.09
C GLU A 159 13.43 -14.61 5.31
N THR A 160 12.55 -14.84 6.29
CA THR A 160 12.04 -16.15 6.70
C THR A 160 10.60 -16.45 6.32
N ASP A 161 9.81 -15.50 5.77
CA ASP A 161 8.36 -15.69 5.55
C ASP A 161 7.92 -15.98 4.10
N LEU A 162 8.87 -16.11 3.17
CA LEU A 162 8.58 -16.67 1.86
C LEU A 162 8.95 -18.15 1.89
N GLY A 163 8.04 -18.97 2.42
CA GLY A 163 8.00 -20.42 2.24
C GLY A 163 7.77 -20.81 0.78
N PHE A 164 8.61 -20.31 -0.11
CA PHE A 164 8.83 -20.84 -1.43
C PHE A 164 9.90 -21.91 -1.24
N GLU A 165 9.49 -23.14 -0.95
CA GLU A 165 10.37 -24.30 -1.08
C GLU A 165 11.03 -24.21 -2.47
N PRO A 166 12.36 -24.00 -2.57
CA PRO A 166 13.02 -24.12 -3.85
C PRO A 166 12.85 -25.58 -4.27
N SER A 167 12.10 -25.80 -5.35
CA SER A 167 11.96 -27.09 -6.01
C SER A 167 13.26 -27.86 -5.90
N ALA A 168 13.20 -29.00 -5.20
CA ALA A 168 14.29 -29.94 -5.07
C ALA A 168 14.94 -30.12 -6.44
N GLU A 169 16.18 -29.66 -6.53
CA GLU A 169 17.07 -29.90 -7.65
C GLU A 169 17.20 -31.42 -7.77
N LEU A 170 16.52 -31.99 -8.77
CA LEU A 170 16.69 -33.37 -9.19
C LEU A 170 18.17 -33.55 -9.54
N ARG A 171 18.96 -34.07 -8.59
CA ARG A 171 20.29 -34.60 -8.87
C ARG A 171 20.12 -35.84 -9.75
N PRO A 172 20.61 -35.84 -11.00
CA PRO A 172 20.72 -37.07 -11.76
C PRO A 172 21.96 -37.81 -11.26
N GLY A 173 21.77 -38.99 -10.67
CA GLY A 173 22.86 -39.94 -10.46
C GLY A 173 23.08 -40.39 -9.02
N SER A 174 22.20 -41.24 -8.51
CA SER A 174 22.54 -42.23 -7.48
C SER A 174 21.80 -43.52 -7.80
N LEU A 175 22.30 -44.24 -8.80
CA LEU A 175 21.86 -45.59 -9.13
C LEU A 175 22.54 -46.53 -8.13
N LEU A 176 21.85 -46.85 -7.04
CA LEU A 176 22.26 -47.93 -6.13
C LEU A 176 21.50 -49.20 -6.54
N LEU A 177 22.24 -50.15 -7.11
CA LEU A 177 21.81 -51.53 -7.29
C LEU A 177 21.63 -52.19 -5.91
N PRO A 178 20.60 -53.02 -5.69
CA PRO A 178 20.57 -53.91 -4.55
C PRO A 178 21.56 -55.07 -4.77
N ALA A 179 22.32 -55.39 -3.74
CA ALA A 179 23.16 -56.58 -3.68
C ALA A 179 22.27 -57.84 -3.68
N GLY A 180 22.55 -58.72 -4.63
CA GLY A 180 22.07 -60.10 -4.74
C GLY A 180 23.04 -60.87 -5.60
#